data_AF-A0A164MSV8-F1
#
_entry.id   AF-A0A164MSV8-F1
#
_cell.length_a   1.000
_cell.length_b   1.000
_cell.length_c   1.000
_cell.angle_alpha   90.00
_cell.angle_beta   90.00
_cell.angle_gamma   90.00
#
_symmetry.space_group_name_H-M   'P 1'
#
loop_
_entity.id
_entity.type
_entity.pdbx_description
1 polymer ?
#
loop_
_entity_poly.entity_id
_entity_poly.type
_entity_poly.pdbx_seq_one_letter_code
_entity_poly.pdbx_strand_id
1 'polypeptide(L)' 'MEGFHKKLVRCIAKDMQPIQIVENGGFKDMVHYLDPRVTLPSRTTIANTLIPREFESAKPALFLELQSVNYVSLTADCW' A
#
# COMPACT_ATOMS: atom_id res chain seq x y z
N MET A 1 12.60 10.39 -1.57
CA MET A 1 12.16 9.03 -1.94
C MET A 1 11.19 8.40 -0.95
N GLU A 2 11.39 8.52 0.36
CA GLU A 2 10.50 7.90 1.37
C GLU A 2 9.02 8.31 1.24
N GLY A 3 8.74 9.59 0.99
CA GLY A 3 7.38 10.08 0.76
C GLY A 3 6.70 9.45 -0.47
N PHE A 4 7.45 9.16 -1.53
CA PHE A 4 6.93 8.49 -2.72
C PHE A 4 6.54 7.04 -2.43
N HIS A 5 7.40 6.27 -1.76
CA HIS A 5 7.09 4.88 -1.38
C HIS A 5 5.83 4.78 -0.53
N LYS A 6 5.66 5.70 0.43
CA LYS A 6 4.45 5.74 1.27
C LYS A 6 3.19 6.01 0.46
N LYS A 7 3.24 6.95 -0.50
CA LYS A 7 2.09 7.26 -1.37
C LYS A 7 1.80 6.12 -2.35
N LEU A 8 2.83 5.45 -2.86
CA LEU A 8 2.70 4.29 -3.72
C LEU A 8 2.03 3.11 -3.01
N VAL A 9 2.49 2.76 -1.79
CA VAL A 9 1.84 1.71 -0.98
C VAL A 9 0.38 2.07 -0.68
N ARG A 10 0.11 3.34 -0.35
CA ARG A 10 -1.26 3.81 -0.12
C ARG A 10 -2.15 3.72 -1.36
N CYS A 11 -1.62 4.03 -2.54
CA CYS A 11 -2.32 3.85 -3.82
C CYS A 11 -2.67 2.37 -4.02
N ILE A 12 -1.69 1.48 -3.87
CA ILE A 12 -1.87 0.03 -4.00
C ILE A 12 -2.95 -0.49 -3.04
N ALA A 13 -2.87 -0.12 -1.76
CA ALA A 13 -3.80 -0.60 -0.75
C ALA A 13 -5.21 -0.01 -0.89
N LYS A 14 -5.32 1.31 -1.16
CA LYS A 14 -6.62 2.00 -1.22
C LYS A 14 -7.42 1.58 -2.45
N ASP A 15 -6.74 1.40 -3.58
CA ASP A 15 -7.37 1.10 -4.86
C ASP A 15 -7.32 -0.40 -5.20
N MET A 16 -6.96 -1.25 -4.22
CA MET A 16 -6.86 -2.71 -4.33
C MET A 16 -6.05 -3.16 -5.55
N GLN A 17 -4.99 -2.41 -5.88
CA GLN A 17 -4.18 -2.71 -7.07
C GLN A 17 -3.29 -3.92 -6.81
N PRO A 18 -3.06 -4.77 -7.82
CA PRO A 18 -2.04 -5.80 -7.72
C PRO A 18 -0.67 -5.15 -7.53
N ILE A 19 0.17 -5.71 -6.65
CA ILE A 19 1.53 -5.19 -6.40
C ILE A 19 2.36 -5.18 -7.70
N GLN A 20 2.04 -6.07 -8.65
CA GLN A 20 2.64 -6.11 -10.00
C GLN A 20 2.50 -4.80 -10.79
N ILE A 21 1.66 -3.84 -10.37
CA ILE A 21 1.53 -2.53 -11.03
C ILE A 21 2.89 -1.83 -11.22
N VAL A 22 3.84 -2.01 -10.30
CA VAL A 22 5.19 -1.41 -10.40
C VAL A 22 6.09 -2.06 -11.44
N GLU A 23 5.68 -3.20 -11.98
CA GLU A 23 6.38 -3.91 -13.04
C GLU A 23 5.80 -3.59 -14.43
N ASN A 24 4.57 -3.05 -14.48
CA ASN A 24 3.85 -2.71 -15.71
C ASN A 24 4.55 -1.58 -16.49
N GLY A 25 4.79 -1.81 -17.79
CA GLY A 25 5.47 -0.85 -18.67
C GLY A 25 4.81 0.52 -18.70
N GLY A 26 3.51 0.59 -18.99
CA GLY A 26 2.79 1.88 -19.05
C GLY A 26 2.80 2.67 -17.72
N PHE A 27 2.79 1.98 -16.58
CA PHE A 27 2.91 2.64 -15.28
C PHE A 27 4.33 3.19 -15.06
N LYS A 28 5.37 2.42 -15.43
CA LYS A 28 6.76 2.88 -15.41
C LYS A 28 6.97 4.10 -16.31
N ASP A 29 6.43 4.06 -17.52
CA ASP A 29 6.54 5.16 -18.50
C ASP A 29 5.88 6.43 -17.97
N MET A 30 4.68 6.30 -17.37
CA MET A 30 3.99 7.43 -16.74
C MET A 30 4.80 8.02 -15.56
N VAL A 31 5.30 7.17 -14.66
CA VAL A 31 6.10 7.62 -13.51
C VAL A 31 7.40 8.29 -13.97
N HIS A 32 8.06 7.73 -14.97
CA HIS A 32 9.28 8.28 -15.56
C HIS A 32 9.03 9.63 -16.25
N TYR A 33 7.90 9.78 -16.95
CA TYR A 33 7.48 11.06 -17.53
C TYR A 33 7.25 12.13 -16.46
N LEU A 34 6.65 11.76 -15.32
CA LEU A 34 6.39 12.68 -14.22
C LEU A 34 7.67 13.12 -13.49
N ASP A 35 8.59 12.19 -13.21
CA ASP A 35 9.92 12.50 -12.70
C ASP A 35 10.92 11.39 -13.11
N PRO A 36 11.83 11.67 -14.05
CA PRO A 36 12.81 10.69 -14.53
C PRO A 36 13.75 10.14 -13.46
N ARG A 37 13.87 10.83 -12.33
CA ARG A 37 14.74 10.45 -11.21
C ARG A 37 14.07 9.45 -10.27
N VAL A 38 12.78 9.19 -10.43
CA VAL A 38 12.04 8.24 -9.60
C VAL A 38 12.28 6.83 -10.12
N THR A 39 12.91 6.01 -9.26
CA THR A 39 12.99 4.57 -9.47
C THR A 39 11.89 3.88 -8.67
N LEU A 40 11.06 3.11 -9.36
CA LEU A 40 10.04 2.30 -8.69
C LEU A 40 10.69 1.19 -7.84
N PRO A 41 10.23 0.97 -6.60
CA PRO A 41 10.70 -0.17 -5.81
C PRO A 41 10.24 -1.49 -6.45
N SER A 42 11.01 -2.55 -6.23
CA SER A 42 10.65 -3.88 -6.72
C SER A 42 9.36 -4.39 -6.04
N ARG A 43 8.65 -5.31 -6.71
CA ARG A 43 7.49 -6.01 -6.13
C ARG A 43 7.83 -6.65 -4.78
N THR A 44 9.02 -7.27 -4.68
CA THR A 44 9.53 -7.89 -3.45
C THR A 44 9.73 -6.86 -2.33
N THR A 45 10.30 -5.69 -2.64
CA THR A 45 10.48 -4.60 -1.68
C THR A 45 9.14 -4.09 -1.16
N ILE A 46 8.14 -3.96 -2.04
CA ILE A 46 6.81 -3.52 -1.64
C ILE A 46 6.15 -4.56 -0.72
N ALA A 47 6.13 -5.82 -1.14
CA ALA A 47 5.48 -6.90 -0.42
C ALA A 47 6.12 -7.19 0.95
N ASN A 48 7.45 -7.25 1.00
CA ASN A 48 8.16 -7.77 2.19
C ASN A 48 8.68 -6.66 3.12
N THR A 49 8.63 -5.40 2.69
CA THR A 49 9.19 -4.29 3.48
C THR A 49 8.21 -3.14 3.60
N LEU A 50 7.75 -2.57 2.48
CA LEU A 50 6.98 -1.33 2.54
C LEU A 50 5.55 -1.55 3.06
N ILE A 51 4.83 -2.57 2.57
CA ILE A 51 3.48 -2.90 3.06
C ILE A 51 3.50 -3.27 4.56
N PRO A 52 4.35 -4.19 5.05
CA PRO A 52 4.40 -4.52 6.47
C PRO A 52 4.70 -3.30 7.35
N ARG A 53 5.61 -2.42 6.91
CA ARG A 53 5.93 -1.19 7.62
C ARG A 53 4.73 -0.24 7.72
N GLU A 54 4.03 0.00 6.61
CA GLU A 54 2.85 0.86 6.63
C GLU A 54 1.69 0.22 7.42
N PHE A 55 1.53 -1.11 7.38
CA PHE A 55 0.55 -1.84 8.18
C PHE A 55 0.80 -1.64 9.68
N GLU A 56 2.03 -1.87 10.16
CA GLU A 56 2.37 -1.65 11.58
C GLU A 56 2.19 -0.19 12.00
N SER A 57 2.33 0.76 11.07
CA SER A 57 2.03 2.17 11.35
C SER A 57 0.53 2.49 11.44
N ALA A 58 -0.31 1.78 10.66
CA ALA A 58 -1.75 2.01 10.60
C ALA A 58 -2.51 1.25 11.71
N LYS A 59 -1.99 0.10 12.12
CA LYS A 59 -2.59 -0.79 13.10
C LYS A 59 -2.93 -0.10 14.43
N PRO A 60 -2.04 0.68 15.09
CA PRO A 60 -2.38 1.36 16.34
C PRO A 60 -3.58 2.29 16.24
N ALA A 61 -3.71 3.02 15.12
CA ALA A 61 -4.85 3.91 14.89
C ALA A 61 -6.16 3.12 14.80
N LEU A 62 -6.16 2.01 14.06
CA LEU A 62 -7.31 1.11 13.99
C LEU A 62 -7.68 0.55 15.37
N PHE A 63 -6.69 0.15 16.18
CA PHE A 63 -6.95 -0.36 17.53
C PHE A 63 -7.60 0.70 18.44
N LEU A 64 -7.17 1.96 18.36
CA LEU A 64 -7.79 3.06 19.10
C LEU A 64 -9.25 3.29 18.66
N GLU A 65 -9.53 3.22 17.37
CA GLU A 65 -10.91 3.32 16.85
C GLU A 65 -11.76 2.15 17.37
N LEU A 66 -11.23 0.93 17.33
CA LEU A 66 -11.91 -0.28 17.81
C LEU A 66 -12.13 -0.30 19.33
N GLN A 67 -11.32 0.39 20.12
CA GLN A 67 -11.55 0.52 21.57
C GLN A 67 -12.80 1.35 21.90
N SER A 68 -13.26 2.19 20.97
CA SER A 68 -14.40 3.09 21.17
C SER A 68 -15.76 2.50 20.76
N VAL A 69 -15.77 1.33 20.12
CA VAL A 69 -17.00 0.73 19.57
C VAL A 69 -17.60 -0.30 20.53
N ASN A 70 -18.92 -0.26 20.70
CA ASN A 70 -19.66 -1.20 21.57
C ASN A 70 -20.06 -2.49 20.84
N TYR A 71 -20.17 -2.44 19.51
CA TYR A 71 -20.67 -3.54 18.69
C TYR A 71 -19.82 -3.66 17.42
N VAL A 72 -19.56 -4.89 17.01
CA VAL A 72 -18.87 -5.21 15.75
C VAL A 72 -19.64 -6.30 15.01
N SER A 73 -19.65 -6.23 13.68
CA SER A 73 -20.14 -7.30 12.81
C SER A 73 -18.95 -7.89 12.07
N LEU A 74 -18.75 -9.20 12.19
CA LEU A 74 -17.66 -9.91 11.52
C LEU A 74 -18.27 -10.80 10.43
N THR A 75 -17.83 -10.60 9.19
CA THR A 75 -18.20 -11.45 8.06
C THR A 75 -16.97 -12.25 7.63
N ALA A 76 -17.14 -13.56 7.44
CA ALA A 76 -16.12 -14.41 6.86
C ALA A 76 -16.58 -14.84 5.47
N ASP A 77 -15.78 -14.53 4.45
CA ASP A 77 -15.94 -15.08 3.11
C ASP A 77 -15.10 -16.37 3.02
N CYS A 78 -15.75 -17.50 2.75
CA CYS A 78 -15.14 -18.84 2.74
C CYS A 78 -15.38 -19.56 1.41
N TRP A 79 -15.51 -18.81 0.32
CA TRP A 79 -15.51 -19.34 -1.04
C TRP A 79 -14.24 -20.13 -1.39
#